data_AF-A0A7S0GTH9-F1
#
_entry.id   AF-A0A7S0GTH9-F1
#
_cell.length_a   1.000
_cell.length_b   1.000
_cell.length_c   1.000
_cell.angle_alpha   90.00
_cell.angle_beta   90.00
_cell.angle_gamma   90.00
#
_symmetry.space_group_name_H-M   'P 1'
#
loop_
_entity.id
_entity.type
_entity.pdbx_description
1 polymer ?
#
loop_
_entity_poly.entity_id
_entity_poly.type
_entity_poly.pdbx_seq_one_letter_code
_entity_poly.pdbx_strand_id
1 'polypeptide(L)'
;GRKVTDDGYDPSTLALPNSFPKCVDSEGKAFTVSPGQAQWWRFKAQHFDSVIMFKMGKFYELFEMDAHVGAQDLGLAYMKGEQPHCGFPEKNYAANAERLARAGHRVVVVEQVETPAQLAARRAAGAKDSVVAREKVGVLTRGTLVDAAMTEASPDAAYVVALVEIPIDEDGGEAGESSGASAGGPWIGACA
;
A
#
# COMPACT_ATOMS: atom_id res chain seq x y z
N GLY A 1 -13.36 13.82 4.22
CA GLY A 1 -13.39 12.40 3.80
C GLY A 1 -14.73 11.81 4.19
N ARG A 2 -15.15 10.74 3.51
CA ARG A 2 -16.33 9.95 3.90
C ARG A 2 -16.05 9.22 5.22
N LYS A 3 -17.06 9.07 6.07
CA LYS A 3 -17.00 8.26 7.30
C LYS A 3 -17.24 6.79 6.98
N VAL A 4 -16.89 5.89 7.90
CA VAL A 4 -17.09 4.44 7.79
C VAL A 4 -18.56 4.07 7.51
N THR A 5 -19.50 4.89 7.99
CA THR A 5 -20.94 4.70 7.83
C THR A 5 -21.51 5.24 6.52
N ASP A 6 -20.73 5.98 5.74
CA ASP A 6 -21.22 6.67 4.56
C ASP A 6 -21.14 5.75 3.34
N ASP A 7 -22.15 5.82 2.46
CA ASP A 7 -22.13 5.10 1.18
C ASP A 7 -20.90 5.49 0.34
N GLY A 8 -20.22 4.48 -0.21
CA GLY A 8 -18.98 4.66 -0.96
C GLY A 8 -17.76 4.99 -0.08
N TYR A 9 -17.79 4.70 1.22
CA TYR A 9 -16.59 4.64 2.05
C TYR A 9 -15.59 3.62 1.49
N ASP A 10 -14.33 4.03 1.35
CA ASP A 10 -13.25 3.17 0.90
C ASP A 10 -12.23 2.99 2.05
N PRO A 11 -12.19 1.80 2.69
CA PRO A 11 -11.26 1.53 3.79
C PRO A 11 -9.79 1.47 3.35
N SER A 12 -9.51 1.39 2.05
CA SER A 12 -8.14 1.37 1.52
C SER A 12 -7.52 2.76 1.42
N THR A 13 -8.26 3.81 1.76
CA THR A 13 -7.80 5.20 1.68
C THR A 13 -7.88 5.92 3.03
N LEU A 14 -7.05 6.95 3.20
CA LEU A 14 -7.04 7.83 4.36
C LEU A 14 -7.04 9.29 3.91
N ALA A 15 -7.95 10.08 4.45
CA ALA A 15 -8.01 11.51 4.17
C ALA A 15 -6.96 12.27 5.00
N LEU A 16 -5.98 12.88 4.33
CA LEU A 16 -5.07 13.81 4.99
C LEU A 16 -5.76 15.18 5.21
N PRO A 17 -5.44 15.90 6.30
CA PRO A 17 -5.97 17.24 6.54
C PRO A 17 -5.56 18.24 5.45
N ASN A 18 -6.41 19.23 5.16
CA ASN A 18 -6.10 20.29 4.19
C ASN A 18 -4.86 21.13 4.58
N SER A 19 -4.51 21.16 5.87
CA SER A 19 -3.32 21.84 6.38
C SER A 19 -2.03 21.07 6.13
N PHE A 20 -2.11 19.78 5.76
CA PHE A 20 -0.96 18.90 5.60
C PHE A 20 0.05 19.48 4.59
N PRO A 21 1.36 19.49 4.89
CA PRO A 21 2.07 18.76 5.96
C PRO A 21 2.12 19.47 7.33
N LYS A 22 1.44 20.61 7.50
CA LYS A 22 1.35 21.29 8.79
C LYS A 22 0.28 20.60 9.64
N CYS A 23 0.69 20.12 10.80
CA CYS A 23 -0.11 19.31 11.70
C CYS A 23 -0.07 19.88 13.12
N VAL A 24 -0.96 19.38 13.97
CA VAL A 24 -0.96 19.63 15.41
C VAL A 24 -0.92 18.28 16.12
N ASP A 25 -0.14 18.18 17.19
CA ASP A 25 -0.11 16.96 18.00
C ASP A 25 -1.32 16.89 18.95
N SER A 26 -1.39 15.82 19.75
CA SER A 26 -2.47 15.60 20.72
C SER A 26 -2.56 16.69 21.81
N GLU A 27 -1.49 17.45 22.03
CA GLU A 27 -1.42 18.55 23.00
C GLU A 27 -1.71 19.91 22.34
N GLY A 28 -2.00 19.93 21.03
CA GLY A 28 -2.30 21.13 20.26
C GLY A 28 -1.06 21.91 19.82
N LYS A 29 0.14 21.37 19.98
CA LYS A 29 1.38 22.01 19.52
C LYS A 29 1.54 21.78 18.01
N ALA A 30 1.76 22.89 17.30
CA ALA A 30 1.94 22.86 15.86
C ALA A 30 3.32 22.30 15.48
N PHE A 31 3.35 21.44 14.46
CA PHE A 31 4.58 20.93 13.86
C PHE A 31 4.41 20.76 12.34
N THR A 32 5.51 20.56 11.63
CA THR A 32 5.48 20.29 10.18
C THR A 32 6.15 18.96 9.93
N VAL A 33 5.43 18.05 9.27
CA VAL A 33 5.95 16.74 8.88
C VAL A 33 7.13 16.93 7.93
N SER A 34 8.21 16.19 8.14
CA SER A 34 9.40 16.28 7.29
C SER A 34 9.05 15.96 5.81
N PRO A 35 9.75 16.52 4.82
CA PRO A 35 9.40 16.31 3.41
C PRO A 35 9.36 14.83 2.98
N GLY A 36 10.27 14.00 3.51
CA GLY A 36 10.30 12.56 3.26
C GLY A 36 9.10 11.83 3.88
N GLN A 37 8.83 12.10 5.16
CA GLN A 37 7.68 11.52 5.86
C GLN A 37 6.35 12.00 5.25
N ALA A 38 6.31 13.25 4.76
CA ALA A 38 5.16 13.79 4.07
C ALA A 38 4.90 13.08 2.73
N GLN A 39 5.96 12.67 2.02
CA GLN A 39 5.83 11.85 0.83
C GLN A 39 5.30 10.45 1.16
N TRP A 40 5.80 9.80 2.22
CA TRP A 40 5.29 8.51 2.67
C TRP A 40 3.80 8.58 3.07
N TRP A 41 3.38 9.58 3.84
CA TRP A 41 1.97 9.77 4.22
C TRP A 41 1.04 9.94 3.01
N ARG A 42 1.52 10.55 1.92
CA ARG A 42 0.75 10.64 0.66
C ARG A 42 0.55 9.29 -0.01
N PHE A 43 1.55 8.40 0.04
CA PHE A 43 1.37 7.01 -0.40
C PHE A 43 0.43 6.26 0.53
N LYS A 44 0.62 6.40 1.85
CA LYS A 44 -0.25 5.77 2.86
C LYS A 44 -1.70 6.20 2.71
N ALA A 45 -1.96 7.46 2.38
CA ALA A 45 -3.29 7.99 2.14
C ALA A 45 -4.04 7.29 0.99
N GLN A 46 -3.31 6.77 0.00
CA GLN A 46 -3.88 6.05 -1.16
C GLN A 46 -3.87 4.53 -0.99
N HIS A 47 -3.13 4.03 0.00
CA HIS A 47 -2.84 2.61 0.24
C HIS A 47 -2.84 2.33 1.74
N PHE A 48 -3.93 2.69 2.41
CA PHE A 48 -4.07 2.62 3.86
C PHE A 48 -4.18 1.17 4.37
N ASP A 49 -4.66 0.27 3.52
CA ASP A 49 -4.76 -1.18 3.75
C ASP A 49 -3.44 -1.94 3.54
N SER A 50 -2.35 -1.25 3.24
CA SER A 50 -1.10 -1.85 2.78
C SER A 50 0.09 -1.51 3.67
N VAL A 51 1.05 -2.43 3.78
CA VAL A 51 2.38 -2.15 4.34
C VAL A 51 3.25 -1.53 3.25
N ILE A 52 3.84 -0.35 3.51
CA ILE A 52 4.68 0.34 2.52
C ILE A 52 6.16 0.02 2.80
N MET A 53 6.82 -0.61 1.84
CA MET A 53 8.27 -0.68 1.77
C MET A 53 8.80 0.57 1.07
N PHE A 54 9.28 1.54 1.84
CA PHE A 54 9.66 2.85 1.34
C PHE A 54 11.18 2.95 1.12
N LYS A 55 11.62 3.09 -0.12
CA LYS A 55 13.05 3.16 -0.45
C LYS A 55 13.71 4.44 0.08
N MET A 56 14.68 4.25 0.97
CA MET A 56 15.53 5.30 1.57
C MET A 56 17.01 4.93 1.37
N GLY A 57 17.60 5.44 0.29
CA GLY A 57 18.97 5.10 -0.11
C GLY A 57 19.11 3.61 -0.41
N LYS A 58 19.93 2.91 0.38
CA LYS A 58 20.17 1.45 0.26
C LYS A 58 19.29 0.60 1.18
N PHE A 59 18.25 1.19 1.76
CA PHE A 59 17.34 0.54 2.71
C PHE A 59 15.90 0.65 2.24
N TYR A 60 15.09 -0.32 2.63
CA TYR A 60 13.64 -0.13 2.73
C TYR A 60 13.29 0.17 4.17
N GLU A 61 12.57 1.26 4.37
CA GLU A 61 12.10 1.74 5.66
C GLU A 61 10.59 1.56 5.77
N LEU A 62 10.15 1.26 6.98
CA LEU A 62 8.76 1.09 7.37
C LEU A 62 8.49 2.10 8.50
N PHE A 63 7.48 2.94 8.33
CA PHE A 63 7.18 4.03 9.25
C PHE A 63 5.83 3.85 9.94
N GLU A 64 5.69 4.44 11.12
CA GLU A 64 4.43 4.52 11.87
C GLU A 64 3.80 3.13 12.04
N MET A 65 2.60 2.90 11.50
CA MET A 65 1.92 1.61 11.60
C MET A 65 2.68 0.47 10.90
N ASP A 66 3.42 0.77 9.83
CA ASP A 66 4.18 -0.25 9.11
C ASP A 66 5.38 -0.73 9.92
N ALA A 67 5.96 0.14 10.76
CA ALA A 67 7.05 -0.24 11.65
C ALA A 67 6.60 -1.28 12.68
N HIS A 68 5.35 -1.22 13.13
CA HIS A 68 4.78 -2.25 14.02
C HIS A 68 4.66 -3.60 13.33
N VAL A 69 4.21 -3.61 12.07
CA VAL A 69 4.18 -4.84 11.25
C VAL A 69 5.59 -5.39 11.03
N GLY A 70 6.56 -4.52 10.70
CA GLY A 70 7.96 -4.93 10.54
C GLY A 70 8.57 -5.53 11.81
N ALA A 71 8.28 -4.95 12.98
CA ALA A 71 8.76 -5.50 14.24
C ALA A 71 8.13 -6.86 14.56
N GLN A 72 6.82 -7.00 14.37
CA GLN A 72 6.08 -8.23 14.67
C GLN A 72 6.40 -9.36 13.69
N ASP A 73 6.22 -9.10 12.40
CA ASP A 73 6.18 -10.16 11.39
C ASP A 73 7.52 -10.38 10.72
N LEU A 74 8.45 -9.41 10.77
CA LEU A 74 9.81 -9.56 10.26
C LEU A 74 10.86 -9.69 11.38
N GLY A 75 10.53 -9.32 12.62
CA GLY A 75 11.47 -9.32 13.74
C GLY A 75 12.46 -8.15 13.69
N LEU A 76 12.09 -7.04 13.06
CA LEU A 76 12.96 -5.87 12.94
C LEU A 76 13.00 -5.08 14.25
N ALA A 77 14.18 -4.57 14.61
CA ALA A 77 14.33 -3.67 15.74
C ALA A 77 13.88 -2.25 15.37
N TYR A 78 13.20 -1.58 16.30
CA TYR A 78 12.94 -0.15 16.17
C TYR A 78 14.24 0.66 16.22
N MET A 79 14.34 1.65 15.34
CA MET A 79 15.39 2.65 15.36
C MET A 79 15.05 3.76 16.37
N LYS A 80 16.09 4.43 16.89
CA LYS A 80 15.89 5.57 17.79
C LYS A 80 15.23 6.73 17.06
N GLY A 81 14.19 7.28 17.65
CA GLY A 81 13.45 8.43 17.15
C GLY A 81 12.18 8.65 17.98
N GLU A 82 11.49 9.76 17.73
CA GLU A 82 10.20 10.04 18.38
C GLU A 82 9.06 9.21 17.77
N GLN A 83 9.20 8.76 16.53
CA GLN A 83 8.19 8.01 15.80
C GLN A 83 8.62 6.56 15.54
N PRO A 84 7.69 5.59 15.54
CA PRO A 84 7.99 4.21 15.19
C PRO A 84 8.61 4.10 13.80
N HIS A 85 9.81 3.55 13.75
CA HIS A 85 10.56 3.39 12.51
C HIS A 85 11.45 2.14 12.60
N CYS A 86 11.42 1.30 11.57
CA CYS A 86 12.37 0.21 11.38
C CYS A 86 12.68 0.03 9.88
N GLY A 87 13.68 -0.78 9.54
CA GLY A 87 14.03 -1.01 8.14
C GLY A 87 15.04 -2.13 7.95
N PHE A 88 15.31 -2.43 6.69
CA PHE A 88 16.27 -3.47 6.30
C PHE A 88 17.02 -3.10 5.00
N PRO A 89 18.22 -3.66 4.78
CA PRO A 89 18.99 -3.39 3.56
C PRO A 89 18.29 -3.92 2.32
N GLU A 90 18.47 -3.26 1.18
CA GLU A 90 17.80 -3.62 -0.08
C GLU A 90 18.00 -5.07 -0.53
N LYS A 91 19.15 -5.67 -0.23
CA LYS A 91 19.44 -7.07 -0.56
C LYS A 91 18.47 -8.07 0.09
N ASN A 92 17.79 -7.65 1.16
CA ASN A 92 16.81 -8.46 1.90
C ASN A 92 15.37 -8.22 1.40
N TYR A 93 15.18 -7.42 0.34
CA TYR A 93 13.87 -7.09 -0.22
C TYR A 93 13.02 -8.31 -0.52
N ALA A 94 13.51 -9.23 -1.35
CA ALA A 94 12.73 -10.38 -1.81
C ALA A 94 12.24 -11.23 -0.62
N ALA A 95 13.14 -11.56 0.30
CA ALA A 95 12.81 -12.36 1.48
C ALA A 95 11.80 -11.67 2.43
N ASN A 96 11.95 -10.37 2.68
CA ASN A 96 11.03 -9.66 3.57
C ASN A 96 9.67 -9.40 2.91
N ALA A 97 9.64 -9.11 1.62
CA ALA A 97 8.40 -8.88 0.87
C ALA A 97 7.57 -10.17 0.79
N GLU A 98 8.22 -11.28 0.50
CA GLU A 98 7.62 -12.61 0.50
C GLU A 98 7.04 -12.97 1.88
N ARG A 99 7.81 -12.77 2.95
CA ARG A 99 7.36 -13.05 4.33
C ARG A 99 6.14 -12.23 4.73
N LEU A 100 6.11 -10.93 4.41
CA LEU A 100 4.94 -10.08 4.67
C LEU A 100 3.73 -10.51 3.84
N ALA A 101 3.92 -10.79 2.54
CA ALA A 101 2.84 -11.24 1.66
C ALA A 101 2.22 -12.57 2.16
N ARG A 102 3.05 -13.49 2.68
CA ARG A 102 2.59 -14.75 3.29
C ARG A 102 1.86 -14.57 4.61
N ALA A 103 2.27 -13.60 5.41
CA ALA A 103 1.56 -13.22 6.63
C ALA A 103 0.18 -12.58 6.35
N GLY A 104 -0.18 -12.38 5.07
CA GLY A 104 -1.47 -11.87 4.65
C GLY A 104 -1.49 -10.37 4.37
N HIS A 105 -0.33 -9.71 4.42
CA HIS A 105 -0.24 -8.28 4.13
C HIS A 105 -0.25 -8.01 2.64
N ARG A 106 -0.94 -6.94 2.25
CA ARG A 106 -0.70 -6.26 0.97
C ARG A 106 0.54 -5.39 1.12
N VAL A 107 1.56 -5.60 0.30
CA VAL A 107 2.83 -4.87 0.35
C VAL A 107 2.93 -3.92 -0.83
N VAL A 108 3.09 -2.64 -0.57
CA VAL A 108 3.30 -1.60 -1.59
C VAL A 108 4.78 -1.25 -1.62
N VAL A 109 5.39 -1.35 -2.80
CA VAL A 109 6.81 -1.09 -3.00
C VAL A 109 6.99 0.28 -3.63
N VAL A 110 7.71 1.16 -2.92
CA VAL A 110 7.95 2.53 -3.35
C VAL A 110 9.45 2.74 -3.57
N GLU A 111 9.83 3.07 -4.80
CA GLU A 111 11.22 3.25 -5.23
C GLU A 111 11.61 4.70 -5.39
N GLN A 112 12.90 4.97 -5.33
CA GLN A 112 13.47 6.26 -5.75
C GLN A 112 13.65 6.28 -7.26
N VAL A 113 12.90 7.15 -7.93
CA VAL A 113 13.00 7.36 -9.39
C VAL A 113 13.92 8.52 -9.76
N GLU A 114 14.49 9.19 -8.76
CA GLU A 114 15.41 10.31 -8.92
C GLU A 114 16.68 10.10 -8.09
N THR A 115 17.83 10.35 -8.70
CA THR A 115 19.14 10.36 -8.03
C THR A 115 19.36 11.68 -7.27
N PRO A 116 20.27 11.71 -6.27
CA PRO A 116 20.61 12.97 -5.58
C PRO A 116 21.11 14.08 -6.52
N ALA A 117 21.79 13.72 -7.61
CA ALA A 117 22.26 14.67 -8.61
C ALA A 117 21.10 15.27 -9.42
N GLN A 118 20.13 14.45 -9.84
CA GLN A 118 18.92 14.93 -10.51
C GLN A 118 18.10 15.85 -9.59
N LEU A 119 17.97 15.49 -8.31
CA LEU A 119 17.34 16.37 -7.31
C LEU A 119 18.05 17.72 -7.23
N ALA A 120 19.38 17.73 -7.14
CA ALA A 120 20.15 18.97 -7.07
C ALA A 120 19.91 19.85 -8.31
N ALA A 121 19.91 19.26 -9.51
CA ALA A 121 19.61 19.96 -10.74
C ALA A 121 18.18 20.52 -10.77
N ARG A 122 17.19 19.70 -10.38
CA ARG A 122 15.77 20.10 -10.30
C ARG A 122 15.55 21.25 -9.31
N ARG A 123 16.27 21.23 -8.18
CA ARG A 123 16.24 22.32 -7.19
C ARG A 123 16.92 23.60 -7.70
N ALA A 124 18.05 23.47 -8.40
CA ALA A 124 18.70 24.61 -9.04
C ALA A 124 17.79 25.28 -10.10
N ALA A 125 16.93 24.48 -10.76
CA ALA A 125 15.89 24.96 -11.67
C ALA A 125 14.65 25.55 -10.98
N GLY A 126 14.65 25.69 -9.64
CA GLY A 126 13.59 26.36 -8.87
C GLY A 126 12.50 25.43 -8.30
N ALA A 127 12.68 24.11 -8.36
CA ALA A 127 11.72 23.20 -7.73
C ALA A 127 11.71 23.34 -6.20
N LYS A 128 10.50 23.28 -5.64
CA LYS A 128 10.27 23.46 -4.19
C LYS A 128 10.57 22.19 -3.38
N ASP A 129 10.44 21.00 -3.98
CA ASP A 129 10.68 19.76 -3.23
C ASP A 129 12.15 19.59 -2.91
N SER A 130 12.41 19.25 -1.65
CA SER A 130 13.75 19.08 -1.12
C SER A 130 14.22 17.63 -1.06
N VAL A 131 13.40 16.69 -1.53
CA VAL A 131 13.65 15.25 -1.49
C VAL A 131 13.50 14.66 -2.87
N VAL A 132 14.25 13.57 -3.11
CA VAL A 132 14.18 12.78 -4.34
C VAL A 132 12.75 12.29 -4.60
N ALA A 133 12.36 12.32 -5.87
CA ALA A 133 11.08 11.76 -6.31
C ALA A 133 11.01 10.24 -6.05
N ARG A 134 9.81 9.78 -5.72
CA ARG A 134 9.50 8.37 -5.47
C ARG A 134 8.20 7.99 -6.12
N GLU A 135 8.10 6.73 -6.53
CA GLU A 135 6.92 6.18 -7.18
C GLU A 135 6.62 4.77 -6.67
N LYS A 136 5.34 4.42 -6.66
CA LYS A 136 4.91 3.04 -6.44
C LYS A 136 5.25 2.22 -7.68
N VAL A 137 6.10 1.21 -7.51
CA VAL A 137 6.52 0.33 -8.61
C VAL A 137 5.85 -1.04 -8.57
N GLY A 138 5.21 -1.40 -7.45
CA GLY A 138 4.56 -2.70 -7.33
C GLY A 138 3.62 -2.81 -6.13
N VAL A 139 2.69 -3.75 -6.25
CA VAL A 139 1.82 -4.20 -5.16
C VAL A 139 1.90 -5.72 -5.09
N LEU A 140 2.39 -6.23 -3.97
CA LEU A 140 2.59 -7.65 -3.74
C LEU A 140 1.57 -8.15 -2.72
N THR A 141 0.98 -9.29 -3.02
CA THR A 141 0.10 -10.07 -2.15
C THR A 141 0.50 -11.52 -2.30
N ARG A 142 0.01 -12.41 -1.45
CA ARG A 142 0.29 -13.85 -1.56
C ARG A 142 0.06 -14.42 -2.97
N GLY A 143 -0.97 -13.94 -3.68
CA GLY A 143 -1.31 -14.39 -5.03
C GLY A 143 -0.60 -13.66 -6.17
N THR A 144 0.14 -12.58 -5.89
CA THR A 144 0.75 -11.72 -6.93
C THR A 144 2.28 -11.63 -6.82
N LEU A 145 2.91 -12.60 -6.14
CA LEU A 145 4.36 -12.75 -6.13
C LEU A 145 4.83 -13.25 -7.51
N VAL A 146 5.76 -12.51 -8.12
CA VAL A 146 6.26 -12.79 -9.49
C VAL A 146 7.77 -12.90 -9.59
N ASP A 147 8.51 -12.48 -8.56
CA ASP A 147 9.97 -12.57 -8.54
C ASP A 147 10.39 -14.02 -8.24
N ALA A 148 11.32 -14.54 -9.05
CA ALA A 148 11.83 -15.91 -8.92
C ALA A 148 12.34 -16.19 -7.50
N ALA A 149 13.05 -15.24 -6.88
CA ALA A 149 13.58 -15.40 -5.53
C ALA A 149 12.47 -15.48 -4.46
N MET A 150 11.30 -14.87 -4.73
CA MET A 150 10.12 -14.96 -3.86
C MET A 150 9.36 -16.27 -4.10
N THR A 151 9.25 -16.73 -5.34
CA THR A 151 8.52 -17.96 -5.69
C THR A 151 9.31 -19.23 -5.37
N GLU A 152 10.64 -19.22 -5.48
CA GLU A 152 11.48 -20.37 -5.13
C GLU A 152 11.42 -20.68 -3.63
N ALA A 153 11.21 -19.67 -2.78
CA ALA A 153 11.00 -19.85 -1.36
C ALA A 153 9.72 -20.66 -1.04
N SER A 154 8.79 -20.78 -1.99
CA SER A 154 7.60 -21.60 -1.83
C SER A 154 7.03 -22.05 -3.19
N PRO A 155 7.33 -23.30 -3.58
CA PRO A 155 7.02 -23.82 -4.91
C PRO A 155 5.53 -24.16 -5.12
N ASP A 156 4.68 -23.97 -4.11
CA ASP A 156 3.25 -24.26 -4.22
C ASP A 156 2.59 -23.28 -5.18
N ALA A 157 1.67 -23.78 -6.00
CA ALA A 157 0.91 -22.93 -6.90
C ALA A 157 0.10 -21.87 -6.14
N ALA A 158 0.22 -20.62 -6.56
CA ALA A 158 -0.57 -19.50 -6.08
C ALA A 158 -1.64 -19.16 -7.12
N TYR A 159 -2.88 -18.98 -6.67
CA TYR A 159 -4.01 -18.63 -7.53
C TYR A 159 -4.59 -17.28 -7.11
N VAL A 160 -4.99 -16.49 -8.09
CA VAL A 160 -5.83 -15.30 -7.90
C VAL A 160 -7.15 -15.63 -8.58
N VAL A 161 -8.25 -15.43 -7.86
CA VAL A 161 -9.59 -15.73 -8.37
C VAL A 161 -10.41 -14.46 -8.35
N ALA A 162 -11.00 -14.11 -9.49
CA ALA A 162 -12.06 -13.12 -9.56
C ALA A 162 -13.40 -13.84 -9.65
N LEU A 163 -14.34 -13.47 -8.77
CA LEU A 163 -15.71 -13.99 -8.76
C LEU A 163 -16.66 -12.91 -9.28
N VAL A 164 -17.51 -13.27 -10.23
CA VAL A 164 -18.61 -12.43 -10.71
C VAL A 164 -19.92 -13.18 -10.56
N GLU A 165 -20.91 -12.54 -9.98
CA GLU A 165 -22.27 -13.07 -9.87
C GLU A 165 -23.13 -12.50 -11.00
N ILE A 166 -23.80 -13.39 -11.74
CA ILE A 166 -24.72 -13.03 -12.83
C ILE A 166 -26.12 -13.49 -12.42
N PRO A 167 -27.15 -12.62 -12.50
CA PRO A 167 -28.52 -13.01 -12.23
C PRO A 167 -29.03 -13.95 -13.33
N ILE A 168 -29.71 -15.02 -12.93
CA ILE A 168 -30.39 -15.92 -13.87
C ILE A 168 -31.91 -15.83 -13.74
N ASP A 169 -32.59 -16.02 -14.86
CA ASP A 169 -34.05 -16.11 -14.94
C ASP A 169 -34.55 -17.44 -14.34
N GLU A 170 -35.85 -17.55 -14.06
CA GLU A 170 -36.48 -18.79 -13.53
C GLU A 170 -36.27 -20.01 -14.46
N ASP A 171 -36.05 -19.77 -15.75
CA ASP A 171 -35.78 -20.79 -16.77
C ASP A 171 -34.28 -21.11 -16.94
N GLY A 172 -33.40 -20.52 -16.12
CA GLY A 172 -31.94 -20.75 -16.18
C GLY A 172 -31.21 -20.04 -17.32
N GLY A 173 -31.86 -19.07 -17.97
CA GLY A 173 -31.23 -18.15 -18.94
C GLY A 173 -30.54 -16.96 -18.26
N GLU A 174 -29.57 -16.35 -18.93
CA GLU A 174 -28.97 -15.09 -18.48
C GLU A 174 -30.04 -13.97 -18.50
N ALA A 175 -30.27 -13.36 -17.34
CA ALA A 175 -31.20 -12.25 -17.24
C ALA A 175 -30.65 -11.03 -17.99
N GLY A 176 -31.21 -10.72 -19.15
CA GLY A 176 -30.83 -9.52 -19.90
C GLY A 176 -31.09 -8.24 -19.07
N GLU A 177 -30.22 -7.24 -19.23
CA GLU A 177 -30.17 -5.95 -18.49
C GLU A 177 -31.50 -5.17 -18.38
N SER A 178 -32.54 -5.58 -19.11
CA SER A 178 -33.87 -4.94 -19.13
C SER A 178 -34.93 -5.58 -18.22
N SER A 179 -34.64 -6.72 -17.58
CA SER A 179 -35.55 -7.30 -16.61
C SER A 179 -35.17 -6.81 -15.21
N GLY A 180 -36.12 -6.18 -14.52
CA GLY A 180 -35.95 -5.83 -13.10
C GLY A 180 -35.86 -7.12 -12.28
N ALA A 181 -34.67 -7.70 -12.20
CA ALA A 181 -34.42 -8.94 -11.48
C ALA A 181 -34.70 -8.71 -9.99
N SER A 182 -35.77 -9.35 -9.49
CA SER A 182 -36.07 -9.40 -8.07
C SER A 182 -34.93 -10.11 -7.33
N ALA A 183 -34.55 -9.59 -6.17
CA ALA A 183 -33.37 -9.97 -5.37
C ALA A 183 -33.36 -11.41 -4.78
N GLY A 184 -34.06 -12.38 -5.39
CA GLY A 184 -34.25 -13.73 -4.87
C GLY A 184 -33.84 -14.89 -5.80
N GLY A 185 -33.29 -14.62 -6.98
CA GLY A 185 -32.82 -15.67 -7.91
C GLY A 185 -31.49 -16.33 -7.50
N PRO A 186 -31.17 -17.52 -8.02
CA PRO A 186 -29.85 -18.15 -7.82
C PRO A 186 -28.75 -17.32 -8.51
N TRP A 187 -27.53 -17.36 -7.98
CA TRP A 187 -26.38 -16.66 -8.56
C TRP A 187 -25.30 -17.68 -8.93
N ILE A 188 -24.64 -17.50 -10.08
CA ILE A 188 -23.48 -18.30 -10.48
C ILE A 188 -22.23 -17.43 -10.39
N GLY A 189 -21.23 -17.88 -9.63
CA GLY A 189 -19.89 -17.31 -9.60
C GLY A 189 -19.02 -17.90 -10.70
N ALA A 190 -18.59 -17.11 -11.69
CA ALA A 190 -17.54 -17.53 -12.62
C ALA A 190 -16.15 -17.16 -12.05
N CYS A 191 -15.24 -18.13 -11.98
CA CYS A 191 -13.83 -17.94 -11.62
C CYS A 191 -12.98 -17.86 -12.90
N ALA A 192 -12.16 -16.83 -13.05
CA ALA A 192 -11.08 -16.76 -14.05
C ALA A 192 -9.71 -16.78 -13.36
#